data_AF-A0A0H3KNQ4-F1
#
_entry.id   AF-A0A0H3KNQ4-F1
#
_cell.length_a   1.000
_cell.length_b   1.000
_cell.length_c   1.000
_cell.angle_alpha   90.00
_cell.angle_beta   90.00
_cell.angle_gamma   90.00
#
_symmetry.space_group_name_H-M   'P 1'
#
loop_
_entity.id
_entity.type
_entity.pdbx_description
1 polymer ?
#
loop_
_entity_poly.entity_id
_entity_poly.type
_entity_poly.pdbx_seq_one_letter_code
_entity_poly.pdbx_strand_id
1 'polypeptide(L)' 'MYRKGSVLEIQFSPERLNDGAGDPYWIDLTLDEARRLYEQLAARFASDARANQPLDTFSLD' A
#
# COMPACT_ATOMS: atom_id res chain seq x y z
N MET A 1 2.24 -4.05 12.11
CA MET A 1 3.08 -5.24 12.39
C MET A 1 3.95 -5.47 11.16
N TYR A 2 5.27 -5.24 11.24
CA TYR A 2 6.18 -5.35 10.09
C TYR A 2 6.40 -6.83 9.73
N ARG A 3 6.07 -7.24 8.50
CA ARG A 3 6.37 -8.59 7.99
C ARG A 3 7.64 -8.55 7.14
N LYS A 4 8.54 -9.51 7.36
CA LYS A 4 9.75 -9.67 6.56
C LYS A 4 9.36 -9.87 5.09
N GLY A 5 9.87 -9.02 4.21
CA GLY A 5 9.57 -9.05 2.77
C GLY A 5 8.47 -8.08 2.32
N SER A 6 7.80 -7.36 3.23
CA SER A 6 6.96 -6.23 2.86
C SER A 6 7.81 -5.10 2.26
N VAL A 7 7.33 -4.50 1.18
CA VAL A 7 8.02 -3.40 0.47
C VAL A 7 7.31 -2.05 0.60
N LEU A 8 6.03 -2.07 0.98
CA LEU A 8 5.17 -0.90 1.11
C LEU A 8 4.23 -1.04 2.32
N GLU A 9 4.01 0.04 3.06
CA GLU A 9 2.93 0.22 4.02
C GLU A 9 1.88 1.18 3.45
N ILE A 10 0.61 0.78 3.46
CA ILE A 10 -0.51 1.63 3.06
C ILE A 10 -1.15 2.21 4.33
N GLN A 11 -1.19 3.53 4.42
CA GLN A 11 -1.81 4.27 5.52
C GLN A 11 -3.10 4.91 5.03
N PHE A 12 -4.17 4.80 5.82
CA PHE A 12 -5.49 5.31 5.48
C PHE A 12 -6.27 5.69 6.75
N SER A 13 -7.21 6.62 6.62
CA SER A 13 -8.15 6.95 7.69
C SER A 13 -9.04 5.73 8.03
N PRO A 14 -9.34 5.45 9.32
CA PRO A 14 -10.16 4.29 9.72
C PRO A 14 -11.52 4.22 9.01
N GLU A 15 -12.10 5.36 8.64
CA GLU A 15 -13.38 5.44 7.93
C GLU A 15 -13.36 4.85 6.50
N ARG A 16 -12.17 4.66 5.92
CA ARG A 16 -12.02 4.00 4.61
C ARG A 16 -12.07 2.47 4.72
N LEU A 17 -11.97 1.90 5.94
CA LEU A 17 -12.07 0.47 6.15
C LEU A 17 -13.52 0.03 5.99
N ASN A 18 -13.79 -0.79 4.98
CA ASN A 18 -15.07 -1.45 4.86
C ASN A 18 -15.04 -2.75 5.66
N ASP A 19 -15.63 -2.72 6.85
CA ASP A 19 -15.84 -3.87 7.74
C ASP A 19 -17.33 -4.25 7.88
N GLY A 20 -18.23 -3.50 7.22
CA GLY A 20 -19.68 -3.64 7.37
C GLY A 20 -20.26 -4.95 6.80
N ALA A 21 -19.57 -5.59 5.87
CA ALA A 21 -19.96 -6.90 5.30
C ALA A 21 -19.36 -8.10 6.06
N GLY A 22 -18.53 -7.85 7.08
CA GLY A 22 -17.69 -8.88 7.69
C GLY A 22 -16.44 -9.19 6.86
N ASP A 23 -15.72 -10.26 7.23
CA ASP A 23 -14.48 -10.69 6.58
C ASP A 23 -14.76 -11.25 5.15
N PRO A 24 -14.01 -10.84 4.11
CA PRO A 24 -12.81 -10.00 4.11
C PRO A 24 -13.08 -8.51 4.28
N TYR A 25 -12.19 -7.82 4.97
CA TYR A 25 -12.16 -6.35 4.98
C TYR A 25 -11.47 -5.82 3.73
N TRP A 26 -11.96 -4.69 3.20
CA TRP A 26 -11.33 -4.02 2.06
C TRP A 26 -11.32 -2.50 2.24
N ILE A 27 -10.51 -1.86 1.39
CA ILE A 27 -10.50 -0.42 1.19
C ILE A 27 -10.70 -0.18 -0.30
N ASP A 28 -11.51 0.82 -0.64
CA ASP A 28 -11.65 1.23 -2.03
C ASP A 28 -10.52 2.19 -2.41
N LEU A 29 -10.05 2.07 -3.65
CA LEU A 29 -9.14 3.01 -4.27
C LEU A 29 -9.89 3.76 -5.36
N THR A 30 -9.76 5.07 -5.35
CA THR A 30 -10.05 5.89 -6.53
C THR A 30 -9.07 5.52 -7.66
N LEU A 31 -9.42 5.88 -8.89
CA LEU A 31 -8.55 5.66 -10.04
C LEU A 31 -7.18 6.34 -9.86
N ASP A 32 -7.16 7.55 -9.28
CA ASP A 32 -5.93 8.32 -9.10
C ASP A 32 -5.03 7.71 -8.03
N GLU A 33 -5.60 7.24 -6.92
CA GLU A 33 -4.85 6.49 -5.90
C GLU A 33 -4.28 5.19 -6.45
N ALA A 34 -5.06 4.45 -7.24
CA ALA A 34 -4.59 3.22 -7.87
C ALA A 34 -3.42 3.48 -8.83
N ARG A 35 -3.46 4.58 -9.60
CA ARG A 35 -2.36 4.99 -10.49
C ARG A 35 -1.10 5.38 -9.71
N ARG A 36 -1.24 6.20 -8.66
CA ARG A 36 -0.12 6.61 -7.80
C ARG A 36 0.53 5.40 -7.12
N LEU A 37 -0.29 4.47 -6.61
CA LEU A 37 0.19 3.23 -6.01
C LEU A 37 0.98 2.38 -7.01
N TYR A 38 0.46 2.23 -8.23
CA TYR A 38 1.14 1.51 -9.30
C TYR A 38 2.50 2.14 -9.64
N GLU A 39 2.55 3.46 -9.83
CA GLU A 39 3.80 4.18 -10.17
C GLU A 39 4.87 4.00 -9.09
N GLN A 40 4.49 4.08 -7.82
CA GLN A 40 5.41 3.87 -6.71
C GLN A 40 5.96 2.44 -6.67
N LEU A 41 5.09 1.43 -6.83
CA LEU A 41 5.51 0.03 -6.88
C LEU A 41 6.41 -0.24 -8.10
N ALA A 42 6.05 0.29 -9.27
CA ALA A 42 6.84 0.14 -10.48
C ALA A 42 8.26 0.72 -10.30
N ALA A 43 8.37 1.93 -9.72
CA ALA A 43 9.67 2.53 -9.40
C ALA A 43 10.48 1.69 -8.39
N ARG A 44 9.80 1.17 -7.35
CA ARG A 44 10.40 0.35 -6.30
C ARG A 44 11.00 -0.96 -6.80
N PHE A 45 10.41 -1.55 -7.84
CA PHE A 45 10.87 -2.81 -8.43
C PHE A 45 11.75 -2.64 -9.68
N ALA A 46 11.74 -1.47 -10.32
CA ALA A 46 12.69 -1.16 -11.40
C ALA A 46 14.12 -0.97 -10.88
N SER A 47 14.27 -0.58 -9.62
CA SER A 47 15.57 -0.54 -8.93
C SER A 47 15.89 -1.93 -8.36
N ASP A 48 17.08 -2.48 -8.65
CA ASP A 48 17.52 -3.77 -8.08
C ASP A 48 17.25 -3.80 -6.57
N ALA A 49 16.38 -4.71 -6.15
CA ALA A 49 15.86 -4.75 -4.80
C ALA A 49 17.01 -5.03 -3.82
N ARG A 50 17.51 -3.97 -3.17
CA ARG A 50 18.53 -4.12 -2.13
C ARG A 50 17.89 -4.81 -0.93
N ALA A 51 18.56 -5.84 -0.42
CA ALA A 51 18.08 -6.64 0.71
C ALA A 51 17.76 -5.85 1.98
N ASN A 52 18.23 -4.59 2.08
CA ASN A 52 18.05 -3.69 3.22
C ASN A 52 17.41 -2.33 2.85
N GLN A 53 16.62 -2.24 1.77
CA GLN A 53 15.90 -1.00 1.49
C GLN A 53 14.77 -0.79 2.52
N PRO A 54 14.57 0.44 3.03
CA PRO A 54 13.45 0.75 3.92
C PRO A 54 12.10 0.47 3.27
N LEU A 55 11.08 0.30 4.12
CA LEU A 55 9.68 0.19 3.69
C LEU A 55 9.22 1.54 3.16
N ASP A 56 8.60 1.53 1.99
CA ASP A 56 7.98 2.73 1.47
C ASP A 56 6.62 2.96 2.17
N THR A 57 6.21 4.20 2.34
CA THR A 57 4.86 4.55 2.82
C THR A 57 4.03 5.08 1.66
N PHE A 58 2.77 4.65 1.58
CA PHE A 58 1.76 5.18 0.68
C PHE A 58 0.54 5.61 1.48
N SER A 59 0.23 6.91 1.45
CA SER A 59 -0.91 7.47 2.17
C SER A 59 -2.09 7.66 1.22
N LEU A 60 -3.26 7.19 1.66
CA LEU A 60 -4.55 7.43 1.05
C LEU A 60 -5.18 8.62 1.78
N ASP A 61 -5.42 9.70 1.04
CA ASP A 61 -5.99 10.94 1.52
C ASP A 61 -7.51 10.84 1.76
#